data_AF-A0A417CD49-F1
#
_entry.id   AF-A0A417CD49-F1
#
_cell.length_a   1.000
_cell.length_b   1.000
_cell.length_c   1.000
_cell.angle_alpha   90.00
_cell.angle_beta   90.00
_cell.angle_gamma   90.00
#
_symmetry.space_group_name_H-M   'P 1'
#
loop_
_entity.id
_entity.type
_entity.pdbx_description
1 polymer ?
#
loop_
_entity_poly.entity_id
_entity_poly.type
_entity_poly.pdbx_seq_one_letter_code
_entity_poly.pdbx_strand_id
1 'polypeptide(L)'
;MSYTTFDVATENAAWKPDAEPKTITVTVKVTNTGSCAGKEVVQIYAACPFGKLKKERKRLVAFGKTALLQPGESETLHLKVPTVLLESYRTGKAVYCMEAGDYDFLVGTSSRDVTLAARLTLDKTVETEHLTNICPLLDALKEIQPEEEKEERWRAEREQMWEEKKAEIPLLFLDEKGLIRDGKSAEEMYKILKFGETNAAEAKECDANGCEFEAETTEAKEDAENCKCGAEQPKWEERRRRAMEKAAELAQKLTPEEKTALVCGRSSGSKEIIGAAAVTVPGAAGETTASLLEKYGVANVILADGPAGIRITSHYQKNPSDGSVYKMNMYQRLENRIFGTEFLHDDGEDYYQYCSAIPVGTLLAQTFDTELLEEVGRMIGAELEEFGVTLWLAPGMNIHRNPLCGRNFEYYSEDPLVSGKMAAALTRGVQSRYGVGTTIKHYACNNQEENRRGVSSIVSERALREIYLKGFEIAIKESQPKAIMTSYNKVNGVHTANSYDLCTTAARKEWGFAGIIMTDWTTTNADGGSSAAKCIAAGNDLVMPGTDTDRREILDALSAENDQYLEEKDLTACAQRILEMIFTSNSYE
;
A
#
# COMPACT_ATOMS: atom_id res chain seq x y z
N MET A 1 1.36 -21.12 -17.07
CA MET A 1 1.54 -21.66 -18.44
C MET A 1 2.33 -20.65 -19.24
N SER A 2 3.18 -21.12 -20.15
CA SER A 2 3.98 -20.29 -21.07
C SER A 2 4.10 -21.03 -22.40
N TYR A 3 4.64 -20.36 -23.43
CA TYR A 3 5.02 -21.01 -24.69
C TYR A 3 6.33 -21.81 -24.58
N THR A 4 7.07 -21.63 -23.48
CA THR A 4 8.23 -22.43 -23.11
C THR A 4 7.98 -23.20 -21.79
N THR A 5 8.91 -24.06 -21.40
CA THR A 5 8.90 -24.79 -20.12
C THR A 5 10.02 -24.31 -19.23
N PHE A 6 9.80 -24.36 -17.92
CA PHE A 6 10.80 -23.98 -16.92
C PHE A 6 11.00 -25.11 -15.91
N ASP A 7 12.24 -25.31 -15.50
CA ASP A 7 12.59 -26.06 -14.30
C ASP A 7 12.83 -25.09 -13.15
N VAL A 8 12.33 -25.42 -11.96
CA VAL A 8 12.38 -24.56 -10.76
C VAL A 8 12.94 -25.38 -9.61
N ALA A 9 14.19 -25.11 -9.25
CA ALA A 9 14.92 -25.83 -8.21
C ALA A 9 15.23 -24.92 -7.03
N THR A 10 14.84 -25.33 -5.82
CA THR A 10 15.30 -24.65 -4.60
C THR A 10 16.73 -25.07 -4.30
N GLU A 11 17.65 -24.10 -4.25
CA GLU A 11 19.06 -24.36 -3.92
C GLU A 11 19.33 -24.25 -2.42
N ASN A 12 18.70 -23.28 -1.76
CA ASN A 12 18.90 -23.01 -0.34
C ASN A 12 17.72 -22.24 0.26
N ALA A 13 17.54 -22.34 1.56
CA ALA A 13 16.74 -21.41 2.34
C ALA A 13 17.56 -21.05 3.58
N ALA A 14 17.86 -19.78 3.82
CA ALA A 14 18.72 -19.36 4.92
C ALA A 14 18.18 -18.12 5.62
N TRP A 15 18.46 -18.02 6.92
CA TRP A 15 18.10 -16.87 7.72
C TRP A 15 19.13 -15.76 7.63
N LYS A 16 18.64 -14.53 7.73
CA LYS A 16 19.46 -13.32 7.81
C LYS A 16 19.28 -12.71 9.20
N PRO A 17 20.19 -13.00 10.17
CA PRO A 17 20.00 -12.62 11.57
C PRO A 17 20.01 -11.12 11.82
N ASP A 18 20.69 -10.36 10.97
CA ASP A 18 20.82 -8.91 11.13
C ASP A 18 19.77 -8.12 10.33
N ALA A 19 18.84 -8.81 9.66
CA ALA A 19 17.78 -8.15 8.90
C ALA A 19 16.61 -7.77 9.81
N GLU A 20 16.18 -6.50 9.74
CA GLU A 20 14.93 -6.02 10.33
C GLU A 20 13.95 -5.58 9.21
N PRO A 21 12.75 -6.18 9.11
CA PRO A 21 12.25 -7.26 9.95
C PRO A 21 13.00 -8.57 9.71
N LYS A 22 13.04 -9.40 10.75
CA LYS A 22 13.48 -10.80 10.73
C LYS A 22 13.04 -11.52 9.45
N THR A 23 14.00 -12.07 8.69
CA THR A 23 13.76 -12.53 7.31
C THR A 23 14.46 -13.86 6.99
N ILE A 24 13.74 -14.74 6.30
CA ILE A 24 14.25 -15.94 5.64
C ILE A 24 14.43 -15.65 4.16
N THR A 25 15.58 -15.96 3.59
CA THR A 25 15.85 -15.86 2.15
C THR A 25 15.84 -17.25 1.53
N VAL A 26 14.94 -17.50 0.60
CA VAL A 26 14.88 -18.73 -0.19
C VAL A 26 15.50 -18.45 -1.55
N THR A 27 16.51 -19.23 -1.92
CA THR A 27 17.27 -19.12 -3.16
C THR A 27 16.77 -20.19 -4.13
N VAL A 28 16.25 -19.75 -5.27
CA VAL A 28 15.58 -20.61 -6.25
C VAL A 28 16.20 -20.37 -7.62
N LYS A 29 16.75 -21.41 -8.22
CA LYS A 29 17.24 -21.39 -9.60
C LYS A 29 16.11 -21.75 -10.55
N VAL A 30 15.91 -20.93 -11.56
CA VAL A 30 14.95 -21.14 -12.64
C VAL A 30 15.72 -21.34 -13.92
N THR A 31 15.41 -22.39 -14.67
CA THR A 31 16.04 -22.68 -15.97
C THR A 31 14.97 -22.76 -17.05
N ASN A 32 15.13 -22.04 -18.16
CA ASN A 32 14.27 -22.21 -19.32
C ASN A 32 14.69 -23.49 -20.06
N THR A 33 13.86 -24.53 -20.00
CA THR A 33 14.13 -25.85 -20.59
C THR A 33 13.45 -26.07 -21.94
N GLY A 34 12.63 -25.12 -22.39
CA GLY A 34 11.93 -25.22 -23.67
C GLY A 34 12.72 -24.62 -24.83
N SER A 35 12.01 -24.26 -25.90
CA SER A 35 12.60 -23.88 -27.19
C SER A 35 12.43 -22.40 -27.57
N CYS A 36 11.79 -21.59 -26.72
CA CYS A 36 11.64 -20.15 -26.94
C CYS A 36 11.94 -19.35 -25.67
N ALA A 37 12.25 -18.06 -25.84
CA ALA A 37 12.51 -17.18 -24.71
C ALA A 37 11.25 -16.95 -23.87
N GLY A 38 11.41 -16.76 -22.56
CA GLY A 38 10.29 -16.50 -21.65
C GLY A 38 10.72 -16.06 -20.27
N LYS A 39 9.73 -15.66 -19.46
CA LYS A 39 9.89 -15.36 -18.02
C LYS A 39 9.04 -16.34 -17.21
N GLU A 40 9.46 -16.64 -15.98
CA GLU A 40 8.68 -17.44 -15.03
C GLU A 40 8.52 -16.72 -13.69
N VAL A 41 7.40 -16.99 -13.02
CA VAL A 41 7.09 -16.49 -11.69
C VAL A 41 7.31 -17.60 -10.68
N VAL A 42 8.19 -17.35 -9.71
CA VAL A 42 8.37 -18.22 -8.54
C VAL A 42 7.56 -17.69 -7.38
N GLN A 43 6.80 -18.56 -6.74
CA GLN A 43 5.92 -18.26 -5.61
C GLN A 43 6.32 -19.12 -4.41
N ILE A 44 6.37 -18.50 -3.23
CA ILE A 44 6.63 -19.17 -1.96
C ILE A 44 5.38 -19.09 -1.10
N TYR A 45 4.92 -20.24 -0.65
CA TYR A 45 3.81 -20.38 0.27
C TYR A 45 4.28 -20.89 1.61
N ALA A 46 3.72 -20.37 2.70
CA ALA A 46 3.90 -20.93 4.03
C ALA A 46 2.68 -21.76 4.43
N ALA A 47 2.90 -22.99 4.89
CA ALA A 47 1.91 -23.77 5.64
C ALA A 47 2.26 -23.70 7.13
N CYS A 48 1.53 -22.86 7.86
CA CYS A 48 1.75 -22.62 9.29
C CYS A 48 1.30 -23.82 10.15
N PRO A 49 1.80 -23.96 11.39
CA PRO A 49 1.37 -25.03 12.28
C PRO A 49 -0.11 -24.87 12.62
N PHE A 50 -0.81 -26.00 12.65
CA PHE A 50 -2.20 -26.07 13.09
C PHE A 50 -2.22 -26.16 14.62
N GLY A 51 -2.18 -24.98 15.26
CA GLY A 51 -2.21 -24.78 16.71
C GLY A 51 -3.61 -24.53 17.25
N LYS A 52 -3.73 -23.59 18.20
CA LYS A 52 -5.02 -23.17 18.76
C LYS A 52 -5.80 -22.29 17.79
N LEU A 53 -5.10 -21.51 16.97
CA LEU A 53 -5.74 -20.76 15.89
C LEU A 53 -5.92 -21.66 14.67
N LYS A 54 -7.15 -21.69 14.16
CA LYS A 54 -7.40 -22.30 12.86
C LYS A 54 -6.68 -21.51 11.76
N LYS A 55 -6.02 -22.23 10.84
CA LYS A 55 -5.23 -21.68 9.73
C LYS A 55 -5.78 -22.20 8.40
N GLU A 56 -5.59 -21.41 7.36
CA GLU A 56 -5.69 -21.86 5.99
C GLU A 56 -4.62 -22.93 5.67
N ARG A 57 -4.83 -23.69 4.58
CA ARG A 57 -3.89 -24.75 4.16
C ARG A 57 -2.47 -24.21 3.92
N LYS A 58 -2.40 -23.04 3.28
CA LYS A 58 -1.18 -22.28 3.00
C LYS A 58 -1.52 -20.85 2.59
N ARG A 59 -0.58 -19.93 2.79
CA ARG A 59 -0.66 -18.51 2.39
C ARG A 59 0.56 -18.11 1.56
N LEU A 60 0.43 -17.19 0.61
CA LEU A 60 1.56 -16.66 -0.13
C LEU A 60 2.41 -15.78 0.79
N VAL A 61 3.73 -15.96 0.77
CA VAL A 61 4.67 -15.23 1.64
C VAL A 61 5.83 -14.57 0.89
N ALA A 62 6.08 -14.98 -0.36
CA ALA A 62 6.95 -14.25 -1.28
C ALA A 62 6.63 -14.63 -2.72
N PHE A 63 6.99 -13.77 -3.66
CA PHE A 63 7.04 -14.09 -5.07
C PHE A 63 8.15 -13.27 -5.74
N GLY A 64 8.59 -13.73 -6.91
CA GLY A 64 9.48 -12.99 -7.79
C GLY A 64 9.38 -13.52 -9.21
N LYS A 65 9.90 -12.75 -10.16
CA LYS A 65 9.82 -13.07 -11.57
C LYS A 65 11.21 -12.97 -12.18
N THR A 66 11.54 -13.90 -13.06
CA THR A 66 12.81 -13.88 -13.77
C THR A 66 12.87 -12.71 -14.76
N ALA A 67 14.09 -12.32 -15.13
CA ALA A 67 14.40 -11.70 -16.41
C ALA A 67 13.97 -12.61 -17.58
N LEU A 68 14.08 -12.08 -18.80
CA LEU A 68 13.80 -12.85 -20.00
C LEU A 68 14.93 -13.87 -20.22
N LEU A 69 14.61 -15.15 -20.09
CA LEU A 69 15.56 -16.25 -20.26
C LEU A 69 15.46 -16.83 -21.67
N GLN A 70 16.58 -16.92 -22.38
CA GLN A 70 16.70 -17.70 -23.62
C GLN A 70 16.64 -19.21 -23.33
N PRO A 71 16.37 -20.07 -24.34
CA PRO A 71 16.45 -21.52 -24.19
C PRO A 71 17.79 -21.97 -23.58
N GLY A 72 17.73 -22.71 -22.47
CA GLY A 72 18.89 -23.22 -21.74
C GLY A 72 19.47 -22.25 -20.70
N GLU A 73 19.06 -20.98 -20.69
CA GLU A 73 19.52 -20.02 -19.68
C GLU A 73 18.87 -20.25 -18.32
N SER A 74 19.58 -19.83 -17.28
CA SER A 74 19.10 -19.88 -15.90
C SER A 74 19.28 -18.54 -15.19
N GLU A 75 18.41 -18.28 -14.24
CA GLU A 75 18.54 -17.18 -13.27
C GLU A 75 18.28 -17.69 -11.87
N THR A 76 19.00 -17.15 -10.90
CA THR A 76 18.82 -17.46 -9.48
C THR A 76 18.12 -16.29 -8.78
N LEU A 77 16.93 -16.56 -8.25
CA LEU A 77 16.12 -15.60 -7.49
C LEU A 77 16.37 -15.75 -5.99
N HIS A 78 16.53 -14.63 -5.29
CA HIS A 78 16.66 -14.58 -3.82
C HIS A 78 15.40 -13.98 -3.19
N LEU A 79 14.43 -14.83 -2.89
CA LEU A 79 13.12 -14.40 -2.41
C LEU A 79 13.11 -14.27 -0.89
N LYS A 80 12.74 -13.07 -0.41
CA LYS A 80 12.69 -12.73 1.01
C LYS A 80 11.32 -13.02 1.59
N VAL A 81 11.29 -13.76 2.70
CA VAL A 81 10.12 -14.09 3.51
C VAL A 81 10.29 -13.46 4.89
N PRO A 82 9.74 -12.25 5.10
CA PRO A 82 9.65 -11.65 6.43
C PRO A 82 8.82 -12.52 7.38
N THR A 83 9.27 -12.73 8.61
CA THR A 83 8.54 -13.56 9.60
C THR A 83 7.18 -12.99 9.96
N VAL A 84 7.00 -11.67 9.81
CA VAL A 84 5.71 -10.98 10.01
C VAL A 84 4.59 -11.51 9.11
N LEU A 85 4.93 -12.18 8.00
CA LEU A 85 3.94 -12.84 7.12
C LEU A 85 3.52 -14.24 7.62
N LEU A 86 4.21 -14.79 8.61
CA LEU A 86 3.92 -16.10 9.23
C LEU A 86 3.00 -15.98 10.45
N GLU A 87 2.84 -14.76 10.95
CA GLU A 87 2.08 -14.44 12.16
C GLU A 87 0.57 -14.58 11.93
N SER A 88 -0.16 -14.83 13.03
CA SER A 88 -1.61 -14.70 13.07
C SER A 88 -2.05 -13.87 14.25
N TYR A 89 -3.15 -13.15 14.07
CA TYR A 89 -3.68 -12.24 15.07
C TYR A 89 -4.62 -12.95 16.05
N ARG A 90 -4.37 -12.76 17.35
CA ARG A 90 -5.20 -13.28 18.44
C ARG A 90 -6.06 -12.16 19.01
N THR A 91 -7.28 -12.05 18.51
CA THR A 91 -8.25 -11.02 18.95
C THR A 91 -8.41 -10.96 20.47
N GLY A 92 -8.58 -12.09 21.16
CA GLY A 92 -8.77 -12.11 22.62
C GLY A 92 -7.57 -11.63 23.46
N LYS A 93 -6.42 -11.36 22.84
CA LYS A 93 -5.20 -10.84 23.49
C LYS A 93 -4.68 -9.55 22.86
N ALA A 94 -5.29 -9.09 21.76
CA ALA A 94 -4.80 -8.02 20.92
C ALA A 94 -3.32 -8.16 20.49
N VAL A 95 -2.90 -9.36 20.05
CA VAL A 95 -1.49 -9.64 19.78
C VAL A 95 -1.32 -10.43 18.49
N TYR A 96 -0.31 -10.09 17.68
CA TYR A 96 0.19 -10.99 16.65
C TYR A 96 1.10 -12.04 17.28
N CYS A 97 1.03 -13.28 16.81
CA CYS A 97 1.90 -14.34 17.29
C CYS A 97 2.24 -15.36 16.22
N MET A 98 3.37 -16.02 16.41
CA MET A 98 3.73 -17.28 15.77
C MET A 98 3.48 -18.41 16.76
N GLU A 99 2.55 -19.32 16.45
CA GLU A 99 2.29 -20.51 17.28
C GLU A 99 3.43 -21.52 17.15
N ALA A 100 3.72 -22.25 18.23
CA ALA A 100 4.71 -23.32 18.22
C ALA A 100 4.37 -24.40 17.18
N GLY A 101 5.39 -25.02 16.60
CA GLY A 101 5.29 -26.10 15.63
C GLY A 101 6.02 -25.79 14.33
N ASP A 102 5.70 -26.58 13.30
CA ASP A 102 6.40 -26.54 12.02
C ASP A 102 5.72 -25.61 11.01
N TYR A 103 6.52 -24.73 10.43
CA TYR A 103 6.22 -23.85 9.32
C TYR A 103 6.91 -24.38 8.07
N ASP A 104 6.13 -24.88 7.12
CA ASP A 104 6.66 -25.43 5.87
C ASP A 104 6.65 -24.38 4.78
N PHE A 105 7.80 -24.15 4.13
CA PHE A 105 7.93 -23.29 2.97
C PHE A 105 7.83 -24.13 1.70
N LEU A 106 6.85 -23.82 0.87
CA LEU A 106 6.51 -24.52 -0.36
C LEU A 106 6.81 -23.61 -1.56
N VAL A 107 7.70 -24.03 -2.45
CA VAL A 107 8.13 -23.26 -3.63
C VAL A 107 7.53 -23.86 -4.89
N GLY A 108 7.03 -23.03 -5.79
CA GLY A 108 6.60 -23.47 -7.12
C GLY A 108 6.07 -22.35 -8.00
N THR A 109 5.40 -22.69 -9.10
CA THR A 109 4.90 -21.75 -10.11
C THR A 109 3.42 -21.41 -9.91
N SER A 110 2.72 -22.11 -9.02
CA SER A 110 1.33 -21.81 -8.67
C SER A 110 0.98 -22.33 -7.28
N SER A 111 -0.16 -21.90 -6.73
CA SER A 111 -0.68 -22.44 -5.46
C SER A 111 -1.06 -23.93 -5.51
N ARG A 112 -0.98 -24.61 -6.65
CA ARG A 112 -1.26 -26.06 -6.75
C ARG A 112 -0.03 -26.89 -7.05
N ASP A 113 0.93 -26.29 -7.75
CA ASP A 113 2.18 -26.91 -8.15
C ASP A 113 3.31 -26.33 -7.29
N VAL A 114 3.58 -26.99 -6.16
CA VAL A 114 4.59 -26.59 -5.19
C VAL A 114 5.32 -27.81 -4.66
N THR A 115 6.57 -27.61 -4.25
CA THR A 115 7.35 -28.61 -3.54
C THR A 115 7.88 -28.05 -2.23
N LEU A 116 8.07 -28.90 -1.23
CA LEU A 116 8.66 -28.51 0.04
C LEU A 116 10.11 -28.07 -0.17
N ALA A 117 10.44 -26.86 0.30
CA ALA A 117 11.70 -26.18 0.10
C ALA A 117 12.48 -25.98 1.40
N ALA A 118 11.78 -25.79 2.53
CA ALA A 118 12.37 -25.71 3.86
C ALA A 118 11.30 -25.93 4.94
N ARG A 119 11.73 -26.33 6.13
CA ARG A 119 10.89 -26.37 7.34
C ARG A 119 11.52 -25.49 8.41
N LEU A 120 10.69 -24.66 9.05
CA LEU A 120 11.04 -23.93 10.27
C LEU A 120 10.27 -24.50 11.45
N THR A 121 10.98 -25.02 12.45
CA THR A 121 10.40 -25.48 13.71
C THR A 121 10.54 -24.39 14.76
N LEU A 122 9.41 -23.98 15.33
CA LEU A 122 9.34 -23.04 16.45
C LEU A 122 8.96 -23.82 17.72
N ASP A 123 9.85 -23.80 18.73
CA ASP A 123 9.68 -24.61 19.96
C ASP A 123 8.52 -24.14 20.83
N LYS A 124 8.30 -22.82 20.89
CA LYS A 124 7.32 -22.15 21.74
C LYS A 124 6.58 -21.07 20.98
N THR A 125 5.33 -20.84 21.39
CA THR A 125 4.56 -19.74 20.82
C THR A 125 5.21 -18.41 21.21
N VAL A 126 5.49 -17.57 20.22
CA VAL A 126 6.08 -16.24 20.40
C VAL A 126 5.04 -15.19 20.08
N GLU A 127 4.82 -14.28 21.02
CA GLU A 127 4.04 -13.05 20.80
C GLU A 127 4.98 -12.02 20.17
N THR A 128 4.63 -11.52 18.99
CA THR A 128 5.53 -10.74 18.13
C THR A 128 5.24 -9.25 18.20
N GLU A 129 3.97 -8.88 18.24
CA GLU A 129 3.53 -7.48 18.28
C GLU A 129 2.26 -7.35 19.13
N HIS A 130 2.36 -6.60 20.24
CA HIS A 130 1.22 -6.27 21.09
C HIS A 130 0.56 -4.98 20.59
N LEU A 131 -0.74 -5.06 20.35
CA LEU A 131 -1.56 -4.00 19.78
C LEU A 131 -2.76 -3.72 20.70
N THR A 132 -3.67 -2.89 20.21
CA THR A 132 -4.99 -2.69 20.82
C THR A 132 -6.06 -3.28 19.90
N ASN A 133 -7.16 -3.79 20.47
CA ASN A 133 -8.30 -4.22 19.67
C ASN A 133 -8.90 -3.02 18.91
N ILE A 134 -9.20 -3.23 17.63
CA ILE A 134 -9.84 -2.25 16.76
C ILE A 134 -11.12 -2.81 16.14
N CYS A 135 -12.05 -1.91 15.81
CA CYS A 135 -13.31 -2.17 15.12
C CYS A 135 -14.09 -3.32 15.76
N PRO A 136 -14.51 -3.20 17.04
CA PRO A 136 -15.19 -4.28 17.74
C PRO A 136 -16.46 -4.72 17.01
N LEU A 137 -16.74 -6.03 17.04
CA LEU A 137 -17.98 -6.57 16.48
C LEU A 137 -19.18 -6.07 17.28
N LEU A 138 -20.23 -5.65 16.57
CA LEU A 138 -21.52 -5.30 17.18
C LEU A 138 -22.39 -6.53 17.46
N ASP A 139 -22.24 -7.57 16.64
CA ASP A 139 -23.00 -8.82 16.73
C ASP A 139 -22.07 -10.03 16.60
N ALA A 140 -22.51 -11.18 17.13
CA ALA A 140 -21.78 -12.43 17.02
C ALA A 140 -21.63 -12.85 15.54
N LEU A 141 -20.39 -13.11 15.13
CA LEU A 141 -20.06 -13.58 13.79
C LEU A 141 -19.73 -15.07 13.81
N LYS A 142 -20.44 -15.86 13.02
CA LYS A 142 -20.06 -17.26 12.77
C LYS A 142 -19.02 -17.30 11.66
N GLU A 143 -17.76 -17.46 12.04
CA GLU A 143 -16.66 -17.59 11.07
C GLU A 143 -16.56 -19.02 10.52
N ILE A 144 -16.11 -19.10 9.26
CA ILE A 144 -15.78 -20.37 8.63
C ILE A 144 -14.46 -20.85 9.24
N GLN A 145 -14.41 -22.14 9.57
CA GLN A 145 -13.20 -22.83 10.00
C GLN A 145 -12.99 -24.07 9.13
N PRO A 146 -11.75 -24.50 8.90
CA PRO A 146 -11.50 -25.78 8.27
C PRO A 146 -12.13 -26.90 9.12
N GLU A 147 -12.80 -27.83 8.46
CA GLU A 147 -13.27 -29.07 9.08
C GLU A 147 -12.07 -29.89 9.59
N GLU A 148 -12.26 -30.60 10.70
CA GLU A 148 -11.20 -31.38 11.35
C GLU A 148 -10.56 -32.41 10.40
N GLU A 149 -11.37 -33.17 9.66
CA GLU A 149 -10.89 -34.13 8.66
C GLU A 149 -10.03 -33.47 7.56
N LYS A 150 -10.37 -32.23 7.14
CA LYS A 150 -9.56 -31.50 6.16
C LYS A 150 -8.21 -31.11 6.75
N GLU A 151 -8.20 -30.66 8.00
CA GLU A 151 -6.99 -30.28 8.72
C GLU A 151 -6.07 -31.50 8.91
N GLU A 152 -6.62 -32.65 9.33
CA GLU A 152 -5.88 -33.91 9.47
C GLU A 152 -5.25 -34.35 8.15
N ARG A 153 -6.03 -34.31 7.05
CA ARG A 153 -5.51 -34.64 5.72
C ARG A 153 -4.35 -33.71 5.32
N TRP A 154 -4.48 -32.41 5.53
CA TRP A 154 -3.39 -31.47 5.23
C TRP A 154 -2.16 -31.71 6.11
N ARG A 155 -2.36 -32.10 7.37
CA ARG A 155 -1.28 -32.46 8.30
C ARG A 155 -0.53 -33.70 7.82
N ALA A 156 -1.25 -34.73 7.39
CA ALA A 156 -0.68 -35.95 6.82
C ALA A 156 0.07 -35.70 5.50
N GLU A 157 -0.51 -34.90 4.59
CA GLU A 157 0.14 -34.50 3.32
C GLU A 157 1.49 -33.80 3.58
N ARG A 158 1.53 -32.87 4.56
CA ARG A 158 2.74 -32.13 4.93
C ARG A 158 3.81 -33.04 5.52
N GLU A 159 3.42 -33.98 6.37
CA GLU A 159 4.36 -34.90 6.99
C GLU A 159 4.91 -35.92 5.98
N GLN A 160 4.08 -36.37 5.04
CA GLN A 160 4.57 -37.17 3.92
C GLN A 160 5.61 -36.41 3.09
N MET A 161 5.32 -35.17 2.69
CA MET A 161 6.29 -34.33 1.96
C MET A 161 7.61 -34.14 2.73
N TRP A 162 7.53 -34.00 4.06
CA TRP A 162 8.69 -33.90 4.92
C TRP A 162 9.50 -35.18 4.95
N GLU A 163 8.86 -36.34 5.19
CA GLU A 163 9.54 -37.62 5.21
C GLU A 163 10.24 -37.94 3.88
N GLU A 164 9.64 -37.54 2.76
CA GLU A 164 10.21 -37.69 1.42
C GLU A 164 11.43 -36.78 1.18
N LYS A 165 11.43 -35.54 1.72
CA LYS A 165 12.43 -34.51 1.38
C LYS A 165 13.43 -34.14 2.47
N LYS A 166 13.23 -34.53 3.73
CA LYS A 166 14.02 -34.07 4.90
C LYS A 166 15.54 -34.28 4.81
N ALA A 167 16.00 -35.21 3.97
CA ALA A 167 17.42 -35.44 3.73
C ALA A 167 18.07 -34.40 2.79
N GLU A 168 17.25 -33.70 2.00
CA GLU A 168 17.68 -32.79 0.93
C GLU A 168 17.39 -31.32 1.24
N ILE A 169 16.38 -31.05 2.08
CA ILE A 169 15.95 -29.68 2.40
C ILE A 169 16.42 -29.26 3.78
N PRO A 170 16.65 -27.97 4.00
CA PRO A 170 17.27 -27.56 5.24
C PRO A 170 16.21 -27.29 6.33
N LEU A 171 16.52 -27.74 7.56
CA LEU A 171 15.72 -27.49 8.77
C LEU A 171 16.20 -26.21 9.47
N LEU A 172 15.26 -25.34 9.80
CA LEU A 172 15.47 -24.07 10.49
C LEU A 172 14.86 -24.20 11.90
N PHE A 173 15.55 -23.71 12.93
CA PHE A 173 15.01 -23.69 14.30
C PHE A 173 14.93 -22.27 14.82
N LEU A 174 13.78 -21.86 15.34
CA LEU A 174 13.65 -20.61 16.10
C LEU A 174 13.39 -20.96 17.58
N ASP A 175 14.13 -20.32 18.47
CA ASP A 175 13.82 -20.26 19.91
C ASP A 175 13.31 -18.86 20.29
N GLU A 176 13.06 -18.63 21.58
CA GLU A 176 12.60 -17.35 22.11
C GLU A 176 13.57 -16.17 21.87
N LYS A 177 14.84 -16.43 21.48
CA LYS A 177 15.89 -15.43 21.23
C LYS A 177 16.15 -15.18 19.75
N GLY A 178 15.68 -16.04 18.84
CA GLY A 178 15.86 -15.88 17.39
C GLY A 178 16.12 -17.21 16.69
N LEU A 179 16.56 -17.15 15.43
CA LEU A 179 16.92 -18.37 14.71
C LEU A 179 18.27 -18.93 15.20
N ILE A 180 18.27 -20.22 15.55
CA ILE A 180 19.43 -21.07 15.72
C ILE A 180 19.56 -21.91 14.45
N ARG A 181 20.64 -21.75 13.66
CA ARG A 181 20.93 -22.71 12.60
C ARG A 181 22.24 -23.44 12.82
N ASP A 182 22.09 -24.76 12.84
CA ASP A 182 22.92 -25.86 12.32
C ASP A 182 23.11 -26.96 13.35
N GLY A 183 22.24 -27.97 13.26
CA GLY A 183 22.55 -29.39 13.53
C GLY A 183 23.11 -29.81 14.88
N LYS A 184 23.28 -28.90 15.83
CA LYS A 184 23.79 -29.18 17.17
C LYS A 184 22.76 -28.77 18.21
N SER A 185 22.50 -29.68 19.15
CA SER A 185 21.47 -29.48 20.16
C SER A 185 21.77 -28.22 20.99
N ALA A 186 20.74 -27.61 21.57
CA ALA A 186 20.89 -26.49 22.50
C ALA A 186 21.89 -26.80 23.65
N GLU A 187 22.11 -28.08 23.97
CA GLU A 187 23.10 -28.55 24.95
C GLU A 187 24.55 -28.51 24.46
N GLU A 188 24.80 -28.61 23.15
CA GLU A 188 26.14 -28.50 22.56
C GLU A 188 26.59 -27.03 22.45
N MET A 189 25.68 -26.11 22.13
CA MET A 189 25.93 -24.66 22.15
C MET A 189 26.26 -24.14 23.56
N TYR A 190 25.63 -24.70 24.60
CA TYR A 190 25.90 -24.33 25.99
C TYR A 190 27.32 -24.75 26.46
N LYS A 191 27.91 -25.79 25.84
CA LYS A 191 29.27 -26.25 26.17
C LYS A 191 30.36 -25.39 25.52
N ILE A 192 30.14 -24.90 24.30
CA ILE A 192 31.11 -24.07 23.56
C ILE A 192 31.30 -22.69 24.20
N LEU A 193 30.25 -22.11 24.79
CA LEU A 193 30.32 -20.79 25.45
C LEU A 193 30.95 -20.82 26.85
N LYS A 194 31.07 -21.99 27.49
CA LYS A 194 31.52 -22.09 28.89
C LYS A 194 32.87 -22.79 29.09
N PHE A 195 33.33 -23.56 28.12
CA PHE A 195 34.64 -24.22 28.16
C PHE A 195 35.35 -24.01 26.83
N GLY A 196 36.01 -22.86 26.72
CA GLY A 196 36.89 -22.59 25.60
C GLY A 196 38.18 -23.40 25.74
N GLU A 197 38.44 -24.27 24.78
CA GLU A 197 39.80 -24.54 24.33
C GLU A 197 39.75 -24.76 22.81
N THR A 198 40.31 -23.82 22.06
CA THR A 198 41.43 -24.10 21.17
C THR A 198 42.04 -22.81 20.62
N ASN A 199 43.29 -22.61 21.04
CA ASN A 199 44.41 -22.00 20.35
C ASN A 199 44.12 -20.96 19.25
N ALA A 200 44.38 -19.71 19.63
CA ALA A 200 44.69 -18.60 18.75
C ALA A 200 45.98 -18.89 17.95
N ALA A 201 45.85 -19.56 16.80
CA ALA A 201 46.90 -19.66 15.79
C ALA A 201 46.34 -20.08 14.43
N GLU A 202 45.31 -19.40 13.91
CA GLU A 202 44.93 -19.48 12.48
C GLU A 202 43.96 -18.36 12.01
N ALA A 203 43.72 -17.32 12.82
CA ALA A 203 42.92 -16.15 12.43
C ALA A 203 43.80 -15.00 11.90
N LYS A 204 44.65 -15.30 10.91
CA LYS A 204 45.47 -14.28 10.23
C LYS A 204 45.87 -14.72 8.82
N GLU A 205 44.89 -14.88 7.94
CA GLU A 205 45.02 -14.78 6.48
C GLU A 205 43.65 -15.05 5.83
N CYS A 206 42.81 -14.01 5.74
CA CYS A 206 41.74 -13.96 4.73
C CYS A 206 41.15 -12.55 4.50
N ASP A 207 41.68 -11.51 5.16
CA ASP A 207 41.32 -10.10 4.89
C ASP A 207 42.20 -9.45 3.82
N ALA A 208 42.76 -10.24 2.91
CA ALA A 208 43.58 -9.75 1.80
C ALA A 208 43.24 -10.51 0.52
N ASN A 209 42.02 -10.32 0.02
CA ASN A 209 41.71 -10.27 -1.41
C ASN A 209 40.38 -9.56 -1.57
N GLY A 210 40.44 -8.28 -1.94
CA GLY A 210 39.28 -7.52 -2.36
C GLY A 210 38.67 -8.19 -3.60
N CYS A 211 37.53 -8.83 -3.41
CA CYS A 211 36.61 -9.16 -4.50
C CYS A 211 35.60 -8.02 -4.57
N GLU A 212 35.84 -7.08 -5.49
CA GLU A 212 34.79 -6.22 -6.02
C GLU A 212 33.76 -7.14 -6.70
N PHE A 213 32.54 -7.18 -6.15
CA PHE A 213 31.42 -7.83 -6.81
C PHE A 213 30.81 -6.83 -7.79
N GLU A 214 31.24 -6.91 -9.05
CA GLU A 214 30.48 -6.33 -10.16
C GLU A 214 29.24 -7.19 -10.40
N ALA A 215 28.07 -6.65 -10.08
CA ALA A 215 26.80 -7.18 -10.55
C ALA A 215 26.66 -6.84 -12.04
N GLU A 216 26.98 -7.80 -12.91
CA GLU A 216 26.63 -7.69 -14.34
C GLU A 216 25.11 -7.57 -14.45
N THR A 217 24.67 -6.35 -14.71
CA THR A 217 23.28 -5.95 -14.91
C THR A 217 23.09 -5.76 -16.39
N THR A 218 22.17 -6.53 -16.97
CA THR A 218 21.83 -6.53 -18.39
C THR A 218 21.24 -5.20 -18.86
N GLU A 219 21.37 -4.95 -20.16
CA GLU A 219 21.26 -3.72 -20.98
C GLU A 219 19.99 -2.82 -20.86
N ALA A 220 19.27 -2.80 -19.73
CA ALA A 220 18.19 -1.84 -19.48
C ALA A 220 18.67 -0.52 -18.82
N LYS A 221 19.98 -0.32 -18.65
CA LYS A 221 20.55 0.78 -17.86
C LYS A 221 20.83 2.08 -18.62
N GLU A 222 20.96 2.08 -19.94
CA GLU A 222 21.36 3.33 -20.62
C GLU A 222 20.33 4.47 -20.47
N ASP A 223 19.04 4.15 -20.30
CA ASP A 223 18.01 5.15 -19.96
C ASP A 223 17.84 5.37 -18.44
N ALA A 224 18.24 4.41 -17.60
CA ALA A 224 18.17 4.51 -16.14
C ALA A 224 19.34 5.29 -15.52
N GLU A 225 20.54 5.27 -16.13
CA GLU A 225 21.71 6.04 -15.67
C GLU A 225 21.55 7.55 -15.84
N ASN A 226 20.61 8.00 -16.68
CA ASN A 226 20.22 9.41 -16.77
C ASN A 226 19.15 9.82 -15.74
N CYS A 227 18.63 8.89 -14.93
CA CYS A 227 17.65 9.19 -13.91
C CYS A 227 18.33 9.67 -12.61
N LYS A 228 18.33 10.99 -12.40
CA LYS A 228 18.90 11.65 -11.20
C LYS A 228 18.12 11.42 -9.89
N CYS A 229 17.16 10.49 -9.84
CA CYS A 229 16.19 10.36 -8.74
C CYS A 229 16.83 10.02 -7.37
N GLY A 230 17.99 9.36 -7.33
CA GLY A 230 18.71 9.04 -6.08
C GLY A 230 19.60 10.17 -5.56
N ALA A 231 20.13 11.02 -6.43
CA ALA A 231 21.11 12.06 -6.07
C ALA A 231 20.49 13.25 -5.30
N GLU A 232 19.16 13.39 -5.34
CA GLU A 232 18.43 14.49 -4.71
C GLU A 232 17.76 14.11 -3.39
N GLN A 233 17.77 12.84 -2.99
CA GLN A 233 17.08 12.38 -1.77
C GLN A 233 17.48 13.14 -0.49
N PRO A 234 18.78 13.42 -0.21
CA PRO A 234 19.17 14.21 0.96
C PRO A 234 18.62 15.64 0.93
N LYS A 235 18.42 16.22 -0.26
CA LYS A 235 17.79 17.55 -0.41
C LYS A 235 16.29 17.47 -0.11
N TRP A 236 15.61 16.40 -0.52
CA TRP A 236 14.18 16.20 -0.26
C TRP A 236 13.89 16.01 1.23
N GLU A 237 14.75 15.30 1.96
CA GLU A 237 14.64 15.14 3.40
C GLU A 237 14.74 16.47 4.15
N GLU A 238 15.71 17.31 3.80
CA GLU A 238 15.85 18.65 4.39
C GLU A 238 14.67 19.56 4.02
N ARG A 239 14.16 19.49 2.77
CA ARG A 239 12.93 20.20 2.37
C ARG A 239 11.73 19.74 3.21
N ARG A 240 11.56 18.43 3.40
CA ARG A 240 10.49 17.85 4.20
C ARG A 240 10.57 18.30 5.66
N ARG A 241 11.76 18.32 6.26
CA ARG A 241 11.96 18.80 7.64
C ARG A 241 11.52 20.26 7.78
N ARG A 242 11.94 21.13 6.86
CA ARG A 242 11.52 22.55 6.84
C ARG A 242 10.02 22.72 6.62
N ALA A 243 9.44 21.90 5.73
CA ALA A 243 8.01 21.88 5.49
C ALA A 243 7.22 21.50 6.76
N MET A 244 7.68 20.51 7.51
CA MET A 244 7.08 20.10 8.79
C MET A 244 7.11 21.22 9.83
N GLU A 245 8.27 21.87 10.02
CA GLU A 245 8.41 22.98 10.96
C GLU A 245 7.48 24.15 10.58
N LYS A 246 7.45 24.50 9.29
CA LYS A 246 6.58 25.56 8.76
C LYS A 246 5.10 25.23 8.89
N ALA A 247 4.72 23.99 8.62
CA ALA A 247 3.35 23.52 8.72
C ALA A 247 2.86 23.54 10.18
N ALA A 248 3.68 23.07 11.12
CA ALA A 248 3.38 23.11 12.54
C ALA A 248 3.21 24.55 13.04
N GLU A 249 4.12 25.46 12.65
CA GLU A 249 4.02 26.87 13.02
C GLU A 249 2.75 27.53 12.46
N LEU A 250 2.46 27.31 11.17
CA LEU A 250 1.30 27.91 10.52
C LEU A 250 -0.01 27.33 11.06
N ALA A 251 -0.11 26.01 11.25
CA ALA A 251 -1.31 25.37 11.78
C ALA A 251 -1.74 25.95 13.13
N GLN A 252 -0.79 26.32 13.99
CA GLN A 252 -1.08 26.95 15.28
C GLN A 252 -1.59 28.41 15.15
N LYS A 253 -1.24 29.11 14.07
CA LYS A 253 -1.63 30.51 13.83
C LYS A 253 -3.00 30.65 13.17
N LEU A 254 -3.45 29.63 12.43
CA LEU A 254 -4.73 29.67 11.72
C LEU A 254 -5.91 29.75 12.71
N THR A 255 -6.96 30.50 12.35
CA THR A 255 -8.21 30.48 13.11
C THR A 255 -8.96 29.15 12.93
N PRO A 256 -9.92 28.80 13.80
CA PRO A 256 -10.77 27.62 13.59
C PRO A 256 -11.45 27.60 12.21
N GLU A 257 -11.88 28.75 11.69
CA GLU A 257 -12.50 28.88 10.37
C GLU A 257 -11.49 28.63 9.24
N GLU A 258 -10.26 29.16 9.36
CA GLU A 258 -9.19 28.93 8.39
C GLU A 258 -8.75 27.46 8.38
N LYS A 259 -8.61 26.84 9.55
CA LYS A 259 -8.35 25.40 9.69
C LYS A 259 -9.48 24.56 9.10
N THR A 260 -10.74 24.94 9.37
CA THR A 260 -11.93 24.26 8.84
C THR A 260 -12.00 24.35 7.31
N ALA A 261 -11.69 25.51 6.75
CA ALA A 261 -11.60 25.66 5.29
C ALA A 261 -10.51 24.75 4.70
N LEU A 262 -9.39 24.55 5.39
CA LEU A 262 -8.28 23.71 4.93
C LEU A 262 -8.63 22.22 4.91
N VAL A 263 -9.36 21.72 5.91
CA VAL A 263 -9.78 20.32 6.02
C VAL A 263 -11.01 19.98 5.16
N CYS A 264 -11.56 20.94 4.42
CA CYS A 264 -12.61 20.74 3.45
C CYS A 264 -12.08 21.02 2.04
N GLY A 265 -12.12 20.02 1.18
CA GLY A 265 -11.70 20.16 -0.21
C GLY A 265 -12.67 21.01 -1.04
N ARG A 266 -12.54 20.87 -2.36
CA ARG A 266 -13.44 21.43 -3.37
C ARG A 266 -13.59 20.46 -4.54
N SER A 267 -14.77 20.46 -5.15
CA SER A 267 -14.93 19.91 -6.50
C SER A 267 -14.31 20.86 -7.53
N SER A 268 -13.65 20.29 -8.55
CA SER A 268 -13.11 21.09 -9.66
C SER A 268 -14.20 21.96 -10.29
N GLY A 269 -13.96 23.28 -10.35
CA GLY A 269 -14.86 24.27 -10.96
C GLY A 269 -15.86 24.98 -10.03
N SER A 270 -15.76 24.80 -8.71
CA SER A 270 -16.56 25.52 -7.69
C SER A 270 -16.32 27.06 -7.71
N LYS A 271 -17.32 27.85 -7.27
CA LYS A 271 -17.47 29.31 -7.51
C LYS A 271 -16.67 30.26 -6.60
N GLU A 272 -15.78 29.78 -5.73
CA GLU A 272 -14.93 30.70 -4.95
C GLU A 272 -13.87 31.31 -5.88
N ILE A 273 -14.07 32.58 -6.23
CA ILE A 273 -13.19 33.45 -7.02
C ILE A 273 -11.96 33.78 -6.18
N ILE A 274 -10.76 33.32 -6.55
CA ILE A 274 -9.52 33.81 -5.93
C ILE A 274 -8.39 33.82 -6.97
N GLY A 275 -8.07 35.01 -7.49
CA GLY A 275 -6.78 35.42 -8.07
C GLY A 275 -6.20 34.63 -9.26
N ALA A 276 -5.22 35.24 -9.95
CA ALA A 276 -4.48 34.63 -11.06
C ALA A 276 -3.51 33.50 -10.64
N ALA A 277 -3.44 33.16 -9.35
CA ALA A 277 -2.45 32.25 -8.77
C ALA A 277 -3.02 30.91 -8.27
N ALA A 278 -4.36 30.73 -8.26
CA ALA A 278 -4.95 29.43 -7.97
C ALA A 278 -4.80 28.52 -9.19
N VAL A 279 -4.18 27.35 -9.00
CA VAL A 279 -4.03 26.35 -10.06
C VAL A 279 -5.31 25.53 -10.11
N THR A 280 -5.91 25.33 -11.27
CA THR A 280 -6.97 24.34 -11.47
C THR A 280 -6.67 23.58 -12.75
N VAL A 281 -6.71 22.25 -12.68
CA VAL A 281 -6.55 21.39 -13.86
C VAL A 281 -7.92 21.04 -14.42
N PRO A 282 -8.24 21.40 -15.68
CA PRO A 282 -9.54 21.10 -16.27
C PRO A 282 -9.84 19.60 -16.26
N GLY A 283 -10.97 19.22 -15.63
CA GLY A 283 -11.43 17.84 -15.57
C GLY A 283 -10.84 17.00 -14.44
N ALA A 284 -9.96 17.56 -13.59
CA ALA A 284 -9.53 16.92 -12.35
C ALA A 284 -10.73 16.65 -11.41
N ALA A 285 -10.55 15.72 -10.48
CA ALA A 285 -11.62 15.27 -9.58
C ALA A 285 -11.92 16.29 -8.48
N GLY A 286 -10.89 16.98 -7.98
CA GLY A 286 -11.02 17.99 -6.94
C GLY A 286 -9.71 18.68 -6.63
N GLU A 287 -9.77 19.59 -5.67
CA GLU A 287 -8.64 20.37 -5.19
C GLU A 287 -8.79 20.66 -3.69
N THR A 288 -7.70 20.99 -3.00
CA THR A 288 -7.80 21.58 -1.66
C THR A 288 -8.28 23.03 -1.75
N THR A 289 -8.60 23.66 -0.60
CA THR A 289 -8.96 25.07 -0.60
C THR A 289 -7.81 25.96 -1.09
N ALA A 290 -8.16 27.04 -1.79
CA ALA A 290 -7.24 28.13 -2.15
C ALA A 290 -7.40 29.35 -1.22
N SER A 291 -8.25 29.26 -0.18
CA SER A 291 -8.58 30.39 0.70
C SER A 291 -7.40 30.95 1.49
N LEU A 292 -6.32 30.17 1.63
CA LEU A 292 -5.11 30.57 2.35
C LEU A 292 -4.02 31.14 1.42
N LEU A 293 -4.25 31.18 0.11
CA LEU A 293 -3.25 31.59 -0.87
C LEU A 293 -2.88 33.07 -0.72
N GLU A 294 -3.86 33.97 -0.72
CA GLU A 294 -3.59 35.42 -0.66
C GLU A 294 -2.95 35.86 0.66
N LYS A 295 -3.38 35.25 1.79
CA LYS A 295 -2.96 35.67 3.13
C LYS A 295 -1.66 35.00 3.59
N TYR A 296 -1.46 33.73 3.27
CA TYR A 296 -0.36 32.93 3.80
C TYR A 296 0.53 32.32 2.71
N GLY A 297 0.22 32.54 1.44
CA GLY A 297 0.93 31.95 0.32
C GLY A 297 0.78 30.43 0.23
N VAL A 298 -0.30 29.85 0.79
CA VAL A 298 -0.55 28.41 0.76
C VAL A 298 -1.36 28.07 -0.49
N ALA A 299 -0.72 27.42 -1.47
CA ALA A 299 -1.36 26.98 -2.70
C ALA A 299 -2.34 25.83 -2.47
N ASN A 300 -3.34 25.72 -3.34
CA ASN A 300 -4.15 24.52 -3.44
C ASN A 300 -3.39 23.43 -4.21
N VAL A 301 -3.72 22.18 -3.94
CA VAL A 301 -3.19 21.01 -4.67
C VAL A 301 -4.31 20.33 -5.44
N ILE A 302 -3.93 19.63 -6.51
CA ILE A 302 -4.88 19.05 -7.46
C ILE A 302 -4.95 17.54 -7.29
N LEU A 303 -6.17 17.01 -7.32
CA LEU A 303 -6.48 15.59 -7.19
C LEU A 303 -7.17 15.10 -8.47
N ALA A 304 -6.63 14.05 -9.09
CA ALA A 304 -7.21 13.47 -10.31
C ALA A 304 -7.35 11.95 -10.24
N ASP A 305 -8.47 11.44 -10.74
CA ASP A 305 -8.63 10.00 -11.03
C ASP A 305 -7.70 9.60 -12.18
N GLY A 306 -7.55 8.33 -12.55
CA GLY A 306 -7.95 7.14 -11.81
C GLY A 306 -6.96 5.98 -12.03
N PRO A 307 -7.21 4.78 -11.47
CA PRO A 307 -6.23 3.70 -11.46
C PRO A 307 -5.74 3.17 -12.82
N ALA A 308 -6.42 3.52 -13.92
CA ALA A 308 -6.04 3.16 -15.29
C ALA A 308 -5.41 4.34 -16.07
N GLY A 309 -4.92 5.38 -15.38
CA GLY A 309 -4.31 6.56 -15.97
C GLY A 309 -4.94 7.87 -15.49
N ILE A 310 -4.26 8.99 -15.68
CA ILE A 310 -4.76 10.30 -15.24
C ILE A 310 -6.01 10.67 -16.06
N ARG A 311 -7.05 11.11 -15.35
CA ARG A 311 -8.37 11.45 -15.86
C ARG A 311 -8.59 12.93 -15.68
N ILE A 312 -8.23 13.67 -16.71
CA ILE A 312 -8.50 15.10 -16.89
C ILE A 312 -9.24 15.32 -18.21
N THR A 313 -9.66 16.55 -18.50
CA THR A 313 -10.36 16.88 -19.75
C THR A 313 -9.35 16.93 -20.89
N SER A 314 -9.43 16.03 -21.87
CA SER A 314 -8.42 15.91 -22.94
C SER A 314 -8.31 17.13 -23.85
N HIS A 315 -9.40 17.89 -24.03
CA HIS A 315 -9.47 19.10 -24.85
C HIS A 315 -10.33 20.15 -24.17
N TYR A 316 -9.77 21.35 -23.98
CA TYR A 316 -10.48 22.49 -23.42
C TYR A 316 -10.02 23.77 -24.12
N GLN A 317 -10.85 24.81 -24.05
CA GLN A 317 -10.53 26.12 -24.60
C GLN A 317 -10.32 27.15 -23.49
N LYS A 318 -9.38 28.07 -23.71
CA LYS A 318 -9.23 29.26 -22.87
C LYS A 318 -9.78 30.49 -23.59
N ASN A 319 -10.35 31.40 -22.81
CA ASN A 319 -10.72 32.73 -23.28
C ASN A 319 -9.44 33.55 -23.52
N PRO A 320 -9.17 34.03 -24.75
CA PRO A 320 -7.95 34.79 -25.05
C PRO A 320 -7.84 36.12 -24.29
N SER A 321 -8.97 36.67 -23.83
CA SER A 321 -9.00 37.98 -23.16
C SER A 321 -8.53 37.95 -21.70
N ASP A 322 -8.77 36.85 -20.99
CA ASP A 322 -8.45 36.72 -19.56
C ASP A 322 -7.74 35.41 -19.17
N GLY A 323 -7.51 34.52 -20.14
CA GLY A 323 -6.87 33.21 -19.93
C GLY A 323 -7.72 32.20 -19.17
N SER A 324 -8.98 32.51 -18.86
CA SER A 324 -9.87 31.62 -18.11
C SER A 324 -10.30 30.42 -18.95
N VAL A 325 -10.47 29.26 -18.31
CA VAL A 325 -10.93 28.05 -19.00
C VAL A 325 -12.44 28.13 -19.21
N TYR A 326 -12.88 27.95 -20.46
CA TYR A 326 -14.29 27.83 -20.79
C TYR A 326 -14.90 26.60 -20.09
N LYS A 327 -15.87 26.84 -19.22
CA LYS A 327 -16.49 25.79 -18.42
C LYS A 327 -17.50 25.00 -19.23
N MET A 328 -17.26 23.70 -19.37
CA MET A 328 -18.27 22.75 -19.83
C MET A 328 -19.16 22.30 -18.67
N ASN A 329 -20.47 22.34 -18.89
CA ASN A 329 -21.42 21.74 -17.96
C ASN A 329 -21.34 20.20 -18.00
N MET A 330 -21.99 19.54 -17.03
CA MET A 330 -21.93 18.07 -16.91
C MET A 330 -22.46 17.34 -18.15
N TYR A 331 -23.52 17.87 -18.77
CA TYR A 331 -24.09 17.28 -19.99
C TYR A 331 -23.13 17.39 -21.16
N GLN A 332 -22.53 18.56 -21.37
CA GLN A 332 -21.54 18.76 -22.44
C GLN A 332 -20.35 17.81 -22.26
N ARG A 333 -19.84 17.64 -21.04
CA ARG A 333 -18.75 16.68 -20.78
C ARG A 333 -19.17 15.23 -21.04
N LEU A 334 -20.41 14.88 -20.72
CA LEU A 334 -20.95 13.54 -20.96
C LEU A 334 -21.13 13.29 -22.48
N GLU A 335 -21.67 14.26 -23.19
CA GLU A 335 -21.89 14.18 -24.64
C GLU A 335 -20.58 14.13 -25.43
N ASN A 336 -19.59 14.95 -25.10
CA ASN A 336 -18.25 14.84 -25.71
C ASN A 336 -17.68 13.41 -25.55
N ARG A 337 -17.89 12.79 -24.37
CA ARG A 337 -17.35 11.45 -24.09
C ARG A 337 -18.12 10.32 -24.77
N ILE A 338 -19.45 10.41 -24.81
CA ILE A 338 -20.30 9.31 -25.31
C ILE A 338 -20.53 9.44 -26.82
N PHE A 339 -20.67 10.65 -27.33
CA PHE A 339 -21.09 10.93 -28.70
C PHE A 339 -20.02 11.65 -29.53
N GLY A 340 -18.92 12.09 -28.94
CA GLY A 340 -17.85 12.79 -29.66
C GLY A 340 -18.24 14.17 -30.18
N THR A 341 -19.33 14.75 -29.66
CA THR A 341 -19.70 16.15 -29.93
C THR A 341 -18.67 17.07 -29.29
N GLU A 342 -18.18 18.10 -29.96
CA GLU A 342 -17.32 19.12 -29.33
C GLU A 342 -18.12 20.40 -29.12
N PHE A 343 -18.18 20.88 -27.87
CA PHE A 343 -18.73 22.20 -27.53
C PHE A 343 -17.61 23.22 -27.49
N LEU A 344 -17.37 23.88 -28.62
CA LEU A 344 -16.33 24.89 -28.77
C LEU A 344 -16.93 26.30 -28.84
N HIS A 345 -16.20 27.25 -28.28
CA HIS A 345 -16.43 28.67 -28.40
C HIS A 345 -15.71 29.19 -29.65
N ASP A 346 -16.38 30.06 -30.40
CA ASP A 346 -15.88 30.62 -31.67
C ASP A 346 -14.59 31.44 -31.51
N ASP A 347 -14.31 31.92 -30.29
CA ASP A 347 -13.16 32.74 -29.93
C ASP A 347 -12.16 32.05 -29.00
N GLY A 348 -12.32 30.74 -28.73
CA GLY A 348 -11.47 30.01 -27.79
C GLY A 348 -10.12 29.61 -28.36
N GLU A 349 -9.07 29.70 -27.54
CA GLU A 349 -7.77 29.07 -27.83
C GLU A 349 -7.75 27.62 -27.35
N ASP A 350 -7.41 26.69 -28.24
CA ASP A 350 -7.42 25.26 -27.97
C ASP A 350 -6.19 24.78 -27.19
N TYR A 351 -6.45 23.94 -26.16
CA TYR A 351 -5.44 23.23 -25.40
C TYR A 351 -5.76 21.73 -25.34
N TYR A 352 -4.72 20.92 -25.50
CA TYR A 352 -4.80 19.46 -25.47
C TYR A 352 -3.94 18.90 -24.35
N GLN A 353 -4.50 17.97 -23.58
CA GLN A 353 -3.84 17.30 -22.44
C GLN A 353 -4.24 15.83 -22.37
N TYR A 354 -3.91 15.07 -23.41
CA TYR A 354 -4.13 13.62 -23.43
C TYR A 354 -3.19 12.93 -22.44
N CYS A 355 -3.73 11.99 -21.66
CA CYS A 355 -2.97 11.17 -20.72
C CYS A 355 -2.90 9.72 -21.20
N SER A 356 -1.90 8.98 -20.72
CA SER A 356 -1.75 7.56 -21.02
C SER A 356 -2.82 6.72 -20.32
N ALA A 357 -3.52 5.87 -21.09
CA ALA A 357 -4.41 4.85 -20.54
C ALA A 357 -3.60 3.55 -20.31
N ILE A 358 -3.36 3.21 -19.04
CA ILE A 358 -2.60 2.01 -18.65
C ILE A 358 -3.53 0.81 -18.42
N PRO A 359 -3.00 -0.42 -18.45
CA PRO A 359 -3.76 -1.62 -18.08
C PRO A 359 -4.43 -1.51 -16.71
N VAL A 360 -5.60 -2.14 -16.57
CA VAL A 360 -6.35 -2.16 -15.30
C VAL A 360 -5.59 -2.92 -14.21
N GLY A 361 -5.87 -2.61 -12.94
CA GLY A 361 -5.19 -3.17 -11.76
C GLY A 361 -5.10 -4.69 -11.76
N THR A 362 -6.17 -5.40 -12.15
CA THR A 362 -6.15 -6.87 -12.20
C THR A 362 -5.12 -7.40 -13.21
N LEU A 363 -4.98 -6.75 -14.38
CA LEU A 363 -4.01 -7.16 -15.40
C LEU A 363 -2.57 -6.82 -14.94
N LEU A 364 -2.39 -5.69 -14.26
CA LEU A 364 -1.12 -5.33 -13.63
C LEU A 364 -0.71 -6.36 -12.55
N ALA A 365 -1.64 -6.80 -11.71
CA ALA A 365 -1.37 -7.83 -10.69
C ALA A 365 -0.97 -9.18 -11.30
N GLN A 366 -1.60 -9.58 -12.41
CA GLN A 366 -1.28 -10.82 -13.12
C GLN A 366 0.15 -10.87 -13.66
N THR A 367 0.85 -9.74 -13.71
CA THR A 367 2.25 -9.71 -14.10
C THR A 367 3.16 -10.35 -13.05
N PHE A 368 2.79 -10.32 -11.75
CA PHE A 368 3.69 -10.67 -10.63
C PHE A 368 5.05 -9.94 -10.69
N ASP A 369 5.07 -8.76 -11.31
CA ASP A 369 6.29 -8.01 -11.63
C ASP A 369 6.25 -6.63 -10.97
N THR A 370 6.84 -6.54 -9.77
CA THR A 370 6.89 -5.29 -9.02
C THR A 370 7.83 -4.26 -9.65
N GLU A 371 8.84 -4.69 -10.40
CA GLU A 371 9.75 -3.76 -11.08
C GLU A 371 9.04 -3.06 -12.23
N LEU A 372 8.25 -3.81 -13.01
CA LEU A 372 7.38 -3.25 -14.05
C LEU A 372 6.38 -2.24 -13.47
N LEU A 373 5.77 -2.52 -12.32
CA LEU A 373 4.81 -1.59 -11.70
C LEU A 373 5.49 -0.32 -11.18
N GLU A 374 6.74 -0.41 -10.74
CA GLU A 374 7.52 0.76 -10.39
C GLU A 374 7.82 1.60 -11.64
N GLU A 375 8.11 0.98 -12.79
CA GLU A 375 8.28 1.68 -14.07
C GLU A 375 6.99 2.37 -14.55
N VAL A 376 5.85 1.67 -14.51
CA VAL A 376 4.53 2.27 -14.78
C VAL A 376 4.29 3.46 -13.86
N GLY A 377 4.64 3.34 -12.57
CA GLY A 377 4.55 4.43 -11.62
C GLY A 377 5.42 5.63 -11.99
N ARG A 378 6.66 5.42 -12.44
CA ARG A 378 7.57 6.50 -12.88
C ARG A 378 6.98 7.29 -14.04
N MET A 379 6.39 6.60 -15.01
CA MET A 379 5.71 7.22 -16.15
C MET A 379 4.52 8.07 -15.68
N ILE A 380 3.65 7.53 -14.82
CA ILE A 380 2.52 8.30 -14.27
C ILE A 380 3.00 9.50 -13.45
N GLY A 381 4.05 9.34 -12.64
CA GLY A 381 4.63 10.45 -11.88
C GLY A 381 5.07 11.61 -12.77
N ALA A 382 5.65 11.33 -13.94
CA ALA A 382 6.02 12.35 -14.92
C ALA A 382 4.79 13.04 -15.54
N GLU A 383 3.71 12.31 -15.84
CA GLU A 383 2.47 12.93 -16.33
C GLU A 383 1.78 13.79 -15.25
N LEU A 384 1.83 13.39 -13.97
CA LEU A 384 1.29 14.21 -12.87
C LEU A 384 2.02 15.55 -12.78
N GLU A 385 3.36 15.53 -12.85
CA GLU A 385 4.20 16.72 -12.88
C GLU A 385 3.86 17.62 -14.07
N GLU A 386 3.82 17.06 -15.29
CA GLU A 386 3.52 17.80 -16.53
C GLU A 386 2.16 18.50 -16.49
N PHE A 387 1.11 17.81 -16.01
CA PHE A 387 -0.24 18.36 -15.99
C PHE A 387 -0.59 19.14 -14.71
N GLY A 388 0.37 19.36 -13.81
CA GLY A 388 0.13 20.09 -12.56
C GLY A 388 -0.84 19.37 -11.61
N VAL A 389 -0.88 18.04 -11.67
CA VAL A 389 -1.64 17.21 -10.73
C VAL A 389 -0.73 16.81 -9.57
N THR A 390 -1.21 16.91 -8.34
CA THR A 390 -0.41 16.58 -7.15
C THR A 390 -0.68 15.17 -6.65
N LEU A 391 -1.95 14.81 -6.49
CA LEU A 391 -2.37 13.52 -5.96
C LEU A 391 -3.12 12.72 -7.01
N TRP A 392 -2.56 11.56 -7.36
CA TRP A 392 -3.24 10.58 -8.17
C TRP A 392 -4.12 9.69 -7.31
N LEU A 393 -5.41 9.62 -7.64
CA LEU A 393 -6.40 8.85 -6.89
C LEU A 393 -6.32 7.37 -7.25
N ALA A 394 -5.18 6.76 -6.97
CA ALA A 394 -4.81 5.39 -7.26
C ALA A 394 -3.61 5.00 -6.38
N PRO A 395 -3.32 3.71 -6.21
CA PRO A 395 -4.07 2.56 -6.73
C PRO A 395 -5.34 2.23 -5.94
N GLY A 396 -6.31 1.62 -6.64
CA GLY A 396 -7.36 0.82 -5.99
C GLY A 396 -6.78 -0.52 -5.55
N MET A 397 -7.01 -0.94 -4.30
CA MET A 397 -6.37 -2.13 -3.74
C MET A 397 -7.24 -2.89 -2.72
N ASN A 398 -8.56 -2.79 -2.84
CA ASN A 398 -9.47 -3.62 -2.05
C ASN A 398 -9.34 -5.10 -2.47
N ILE A 399 -9.40 -6.02 -1.51
CA ILE A 399 -9.35 -7.47 -1.76
C ILE A 399 -10.48 -7.93 -2.68
N HIS A 400 -10.20 -8.82 -3.63
CA HIS A 400 -11.21 -9.52 -4.42
C HIS A 400 -11.97 -10.55 -3.57
N ARG A 401 -12.81 -10.09 -2.65
CA ARG A 401 -13.59 -10.96 -1.74
C ARG A 401 -14.56 -11.86 -2.51
N ASN A 402 -15.17 -11.32 -3.56
CA ASN A 402 -16.14 -12.02 -4.39
C ASN A 402 -15.94 -11.60 -5.86
N PRO A 403 -15.98 -12.54 -6.83
CA PRO A 403 -15.76 -12.23 -8.24
C PRO A 403 -16.80 -11.25 -8.82
N LEU A 404 -17.97 -11.10 -8.20
CA LEU A 404 -19.07 -10.24 -8.67
C LEU A 404 -18.94 -8.77 -8.25
N CYS A 405 -17.90 -8.39 -7.50
CA CYS A 405 -17.68 -6.98 -7.19
C CYS A 405 -17.36 -6.20 -8.48
N GLY A 406 -18.19 -5.20 -8.81
CA GLY A 406 -18.09 -4.44 -10.06
C GLY A 406 -16.81 -3.62 -10.24
N ARG A 407 -16.00 -3.47 -9.17
CA ARG A 407 -14.72 -2.74 -9.20
C ARG A 407 -13.50 -3.65 -9.06
N ASN A 408 -13.65 -4.98 -9.13
CA ASN A 408 -12.49 -5.87 -9.11
C ASN A 408 -11.46 -5.50 -10.20
N PHE A 409 -11.90 -5.06 -11.38
CA PHE A 409 -10.98 -4.73 -12.48
C PHE A 409 -9.88 -3.72 -12.09
N GLU A 410 -10.18 -2.73 -11.24
CA GLU A 410 -9.21 -1.71 -10.79
C GLU A 410 -8.46 -2.08 -9.51
N TYR A 411 -8.78 -3.24 -8.91
CA TYR A 411 -8.09 -3.80 -7.76
C TYR A 411 -7.12 -4.91 -8.21
N TYR A 412 -6.26 -5.36 -7.30
CA TYR A 412 -5.17 -6.27 -7.63
C TYR A 412 -5.52 -7.75 -7.47
N SER A 413 -5.84 -8.22 -6.26
CA SER A 413 -5.90 -9.65 -5.97
C SER A 413 -6.84 -9.99 -4.81
N GLU A 414 -7.18 -11.28 -4.71
CA GLU A 414 -7.76 -11.86 -3.49
C GLU A 414 -6.72 -12.03 -2.36
N ASP A 415 -5.44 -12.00 -2.71
CA ASP A 415 -4.32 -12.13 -1.79
C ASP A 415 -3.79 -10.74 -1.33
N PRO A 416 -3.64 -10.52 -0.01
CA PRO A 416 -3.18 -9.24 0.52
C PRO A 416 -1.70 -8.95 0.25
N LEU A 417 -0.84 -9.98 0.14
CA LEU A 417 0.58 -9.77 -0.16
C LEU A 417 0.74 -9.26 -1.59
N VAL A 418 0.07 -9.88 -2.57
CA VAL A 418 0.08 -9.40 -3.95
C VAL A 418 -0.46 -7.97 -4.00
N SER A 419 -1.63 -7.71 -3.42
CA SER A 419 -2.24 -6.38 -3.44
C SER A 419 -1.35 -5.30 -2.80
N GLY A 420 -0.72 -5.61 -1.66
CA GLY A 420 0.19 -4.70 -0.96
C GLY A 420 1.48 -4.45 -1.73
N LYS A 421 2.13 -5.50 -2.26
CA LYS A 421 3.39 -5.40 -3.01
C LYS A 421 3.22 -4.63 -4.31
N MET A 422 2.13 -4.87 -5.04
CA MET A 422 1.81 -4.12 -6.26
C MET A 422 1.54 -2.65 -5.97
N ALA A 423 0.75 -2.35 -4.93
CA ALA A 423 0.47 -0.98 -4.53
C ALA A 423 1.73 -0.24 -4.08
N ALA A 424 2.61 -0.90 -3.32
CA ALA A 424 3.87 -0.33 -2.86
C ALA A 424 4.81 -0.01 -4.03
N ALA A 425 4.94 -0.93 -4.98
CA ALA A 425 5.78 -0.74 -6.17
C ALA A 425 5.31 0.44 -7.04
N LEU A 426 4.02 0.48 -7.38
CA LEU A 426 3.45 1.58 -8.13
C LEU A 426 3.63 2.92 -7.40
N THR A 427 3.43 2.93 -6.08
CA THR A 427 3.61 4.12 -5.24
C THR A 427 5.04 4.63 -5.24
N ARG A 428 6.05 3.75 -5.09
CA ARG A 428 7.46 4.14 -5.20
C ARG A 428 7.78 4.73 -6.56
N GLY A 429 7.24 4.14 -7.63
CA GLY A 429 7.40 4.65 -8.99
C GLY A 429 6.89 6.08 -9.14
N VAL A 430 5.63 6.32 -8.75
CA VAL A 430 5.01 7.65 -8.80
C VAL A 430 5.78 8.66 -7.95
N GLN A 431 6.11 8.29 -6.71
CA GLN A 431 6.77 9.18 -5.74
C GLN A 431 8.28 9.29 -5.93
N SER A 432 8.85 8.62 -6.94
CA SER A 432 10.22 8.90 -7.39
C SER A 432 10.34 10.28 -8.03
N ARG A 433 9.21 10.91 -8.36
CA ARG A 433 9.08 12.33 -8.68
C ARG A 433 8.70 13.11 -7.43
N TYR A 434 9.51 14.11 -7.08
CA TYR A 434 9.21 14.97 -5.94
C TYR A 434 7.90 15.74 -6.18
N GLY A 435 7.19 16.09 -5.11
CA GLY A 435 6.00 16.92 -5.22
C GLY A 435 4.70 16.20 -5.58
N VAL A 436 4.74 15.02 -6.19
CA VAL A 436 3.54 14.24 -6.56
C VAL A 436 3.40 12.98 -5.71
N GLY A 437 2.22 12.37 -5.67
CA GLY A 437 2.05 11.09 -4.98
C GLY A 437 0.73 10.38 -5.19
N THR A 438 0.66 9.18 -4.63
CA THR A 438 -0.50 8.29 -4.71
C THR A 438 -1.47 8.49 -3.55
N THR A 439 -2.72 8.13 -3.81
CA THR A 439 -3.78 7.99 -2.81
C THR A 439 -4.29 6.56 -2.83
N ILE A 440 -3.79 5.70 -1.93
CA ILE A 440 -4.23 4.30 -1.85
C ILE A 440 -5.69 4.22 -1.41
N LYS A 441 -6.51 3.39 -2.09
CA LYS A 441 -7.97 3.37 -1.89
C LYS A 441 -8.62 1.99 -2.09
N HIS A 442 -9.79 1.70 -1.52
CA HIS A 442 -10.56 2.49 -0.55
C HIS A 442 -10.43 1.84 0.83
N TYR A 443 -9.99 2.61 1.80
CA TYR A 443 -9.64 2.15 3.14
C TYR A 443 -10.88 2.19 4.07
N ALA A 444 -11.54 1.09 4.39
CA ALA A 444 -11.26 -0.31 4.04
C ALA A 444 -12.55 -1.10 3.79
N CYS A 445 -12.40 -2.37 3.39
CA CYS A 445 -13.49 -3.33 3.19
C CYS A 445 -14.58 -2.91 2.18
N ASN A 446 -14.22 -2.13 1.16
CA ASN A 446 -15.12 -1.74 0.06
C ASN A 446 -15.12 -2.79 -1.06
N ASN A 447 -15.57 -4.00 -0.74
CA ASN A 447 -15.49 -5.16 -1.63
C ASN A 447 -16.84 -5.50 -2.30
N GLN A 448 -17.81 -4.57 -2.26
CA GLN A 448 -19.14 -4.69 -2.84
C GLN A 448 -19.64 -3.31 -3.24
N GLU A 449 -20.04 -3.15 -4.49
CA GLU A 449 -20.56 -1.87 -5.01
C GLU A 449 -22.03 -1.63 -4.66
N GLU A 450 -22.82 -2.71 -4.62
CA GLU A 450 -24.24 -2.64 -4.27
C GLU A 450 -24.41 -2.06 -2.86
N ASN A 451 -25.12 -0.93 -2.76
CA ASN A 451 -25.32 -0.18 -1.52
C ASN A 451 -24.01 0.22 -0.79
N ARG A 452 -22.92 0.49 -1.52
CA ARG A 452 -21.61 0.85 -0.92
C ARG A 452 -21.64 2.04 0.05
N ARG A 453 -22.63 2.93 -0.02
CA ARG A 453 -22.82 4.07 0.90
C ARG A 453 -23.56 3.71 2.19
N GLY A 454 -24.32 2.61 2.21
CA GLY A 454 -25.12 2.21 3.37
C GLY A 454 -24.70 0.89 4.02
N VAL A 455 -24.03 0.00 3.27
CA VAL A 455 -23.67 -1.34 3.73
C VAL A 455 -22.65 -1.30 4.87
N SER A 456 -22.79 -2.23 5.83
CA SER A 456 -21.81 -2.48 6.88
C SER A 456 -21.13 -3.83 6.66
N SER A 457 -19.81 -3.79 6.44
CA SER A 457 -18.96 -4.97 6.39
C SER A 457 -18.77 -5.50 7.81
N ILE A 458 -19.44 -6.61 8.14
CA ILE A 458 -19.30 -7.29 9.44
C ILE A 458 -18.15 -8.28 9.35
N VAL A 459 -17.07 -8.01 10.08
CA VAL A 459 -15.79 -8.72 9.94
C VAL A 459 -15.08 -8.85 11.29
N SER A 460 -14.53 -10.03 11.58
CA SER A 460 -13.71 -10.23 12.77
C SER A 460 -12.42 -9.41 12.67
N GLU A 461 -11.87 -9.00 13.80
CA GLU A 461 -10.62 -8.25 13.81
C GLU A 461 -9.46 -9.04 13.20
N ARG A 462 -9.45 -10.37 13.40
CA ARG A 462 -8.44 -11.24 12.78
C ARG A 462 -8.50 -11.17 11.25
N ALA A 463 -9.68 -11.32 10.64
CA ALA A 463 -9.83 -11.21 9.20
C ALA A 463 -9.55 -9.78 8.72
N LEU A 464 -9.98 -8.77 9.48
CA LEU A 464 -9.69 -7.36 9.18
C LEU A 464 -8.17 -7.13 9.08
N ARG A 465 -7.41 -7.56 10.08
CA ARG A 465 -5.95 -7.38 10.17
C ARG A 465 -5.16 -8.25 9.20
N GLU A 466 -5.49 -9.54 9.07
CA GLU A 466 -4.73 -10.49 8.24
C GLU A 466 -5.06 -10.39 6.73
N ILE A 467 -6.26 -9.92 6.35
CA ILE A 467 -6.71 -9.89 4.95
C ILE A 467 -6.97 -8.46 4.46
N TYR A 468 -7.93 -7.76 5.04
CA TYR A 468 -8.45 -6.53 4.43
C TYR A 468 -7.56 -5.31 4.64
N LEU A 469 -6.85 -5.25 5.78
CA LEU A 469 -5.91 -4.19 6.12
C LEU A 469 -4.46 -4.52 5.73
N LYS A 470 -4.11 -5.81 5.62
CA LYS A 470 -2.73 -6.24 5.40
C LYS A 470 -2.10 -5.65 4.13
N GLY A 471 -2.87 -5.53 3.04
CA GLY A 471 -2.38 -4.86 1.82
C GLY A 471 -2.04 -3.38 2.06
N PHE A 472 -2.90 -2.65 2.78
CA PHE A 472 -2.66 -1.24 3.13
C PHE A 472 -1.46 -1.08 4.07
N GLU A 473 -1.34 -1.96 5.08
CA GLU A 473 -0.17 -2.00 5.97
C GLU A 473 1.13 -2.16 5.17
N ILE A 474 1.18 -3.11 4.23
CA ILE A 474 2.35 -3.33 3.35
C ILE A 474 2.64 -2.07 2.53
N ALA A 475 1.63 -1.49 1.88
CA ALA A 475 1.82 -0.28 1.07
C ALA A 475 2.35 0.90 1.90
N ILE A 476 1.84 1.08 3.12
CA ILE A 476 2.29 2.14 4.03
C ILE A 476 3.73 1.90 4.47
N LYS A 477 4.04 0.71 5.00
CA LYS A 477 5.37 0.39 5.53
C LYS A 477 6.44 0.36 4.44
N GLU A 478 6.12 -0.04 3.21
CA GLU A 478 7.11 -0.22 2.13
C GLU A 478 7.21 0.95 1.14
N SER A 479 6.28 1.92 1.18
CA SER A 479 6.28 3.01 0.20
C SER A 479 5.79 4.37 0.69
N GLN A 480 5.17 4.48 1.87
CA GLN A 480 4.65 5.73 2.43
C GLN A 480 3.90 6.58 1.40
N PRO A 481 2.71 6.14 0.92
CA PRO A 481 1.92 6.93 0.00
C PRO A 481 1.60 8.31 0.61
N LYS A 482 1.53 9.36 -0.21
CA LYS A 482 1.19 10.71 0.26
C LYS A 482 -0.22 10.78 0.85
N ALA A 483 -1.13 9.91 0.40
CA ALA A 483 -2.49 9.88 0.92
C ALA A 483 -3.12 8.49 1.01
N ILE A 484 -4.13 8.38 1.86
CA ILE A 484 -5.11 7.29 1.94
C ILE A 484 -6.49 7.88 1.65
N MET A 485 -7.34 7.17 0.92
CA MET A 485 -8.75 7.52 0.81
C MET A 485 -9.61 6.47 1.50
N THR A 486 -10.42 6.90 2.46
CA THR A 486 -11.35 6.00 3.14
C THR A 486 -12.51 5.59 2.23
N SER A 487 -13.18 4.49 2.56
CA SER A 487 -14.32 4.01 1.78
C SER A 487 -15.64 4.69 2.14
N TYR A 488 -16.67 4.43 1.34
CA TYR A 488 -18.05 4.81 1.64
C TYR A 488 -18.68 3.98 2.76
N ASN A 489 -18.39 2.67 2.79
CA ASN A 489 -19.10 1.71 3.61
C ASN A 489 -18.80 1.87 5.11
N LYS A 490 -19.57 1.15 5.92
CA LYS A 490 -19.28 0.95 7.33
C LYS A 490 -18.43 -0.32 7.52
N VAL A 491 -17.60 -0.34 8.54
CA VAL A 491 -16.95 -1.55 9.07
C VAL A 491 -17.44 -1.71 10.50
N ASN A 492 -18.09 -2.84 10.78
CA ASN A 492 -18.70 -3.12 12.09
C ASN A 492 -19.55 -1.94 12.62
N GLY A 493 -20.37 -1.35 11.74
CA GLY A 493 -21.35 -0.32 12.05
C GLY A 493 -20.85 1.13 12.03
N VAL A 494 -19.54 1.37 11.93
CA VAL A 494 -18.95 2.72 11.87
C VAL A 494 -18.48 3.02 10.46
N HIS A 495 -18.83 4.19 9.90
CA HIS A 495 -18.27 4.62 8.61
C HIS A 495 -16.75 4.69 8.70
N THR A 496 -16.05 4.17 7.70
CA THR A 496 -14.59 4.09 7.74
C THR A 496 -13.94 5.47 7.87
N ALA A 497 -14.53 6.49 7.24
CA ALA A 497 -14.14 7.89 7.39
C ALA A 497 -14.26 8.44 8.82
N ASN A 498 -15.16 7.89 9.65
CA ASN A 498 -15.37 8.27 11.05
C ASN A 498 -14.68 7.32 12.05
N SER A 499 -13.92 6.33 11.57
CA SER A 499 -13.33 5.31 12.44
C SER A 499 -11.96 5.76 12.95
N TYR A 500 -11.88 6.13 14.23
CA TYR A 500 -10.61 6.41 14.92
C TYR A 500 -9.68 5.19 14.90
N ASP A 501 -10.26 4.01 15.04
CA ASP A 501 -9.58 2.73 14.97
C ASP A 501 -8.85 2.52 13.64
N LEU A 502 -9.48 2.87 12.52
CA LEU A 502 -8.85 2.75 11.20
C LEU A 502 -7.90 3.91 10.92
N CYS A 503 -8.36 5.15 11.10
CA CYS A 503 -7.65 6.35 10.66
C CYS A 503 -6.49 6.75 11.58
N THR A 504 -6.61 6.50 12.89
CA THR A 504 -5.60 6.88 13.87
C THR A 504 -4.90 5.66 14.47
N THR A 505 -5.63 4.70 15.03
CA THR A 505 -4.99 3.54 15.70
C THR A 505 -4.19 2.71 14.69
N ALA A 506 -4.84 2.10 13.70
CA ALA A 506 -4.16 1.25 12.72
C ALA A 506 -3.19 2.05 11.83
N ALA A 507 -3.69 3.02 11.06
CA ALA A 507 -2.87 3.70 10.06
C ALA A 507 -1.68 4.45 10.68
N ARG A 508 -1.93 5.29 11.69
CA ARG A 508 -0.91 6.21 12.22
C ARG A 508 -0.11 5.62 13.38
N LYS A 509 -0.78 5.09 14.40
CA LYS A 509 -0.09 4.62 15.62
C LYS A 509 0.60 3.28 15.42
N GLU A 510 -0.05 2.32 14.76
CA GLU A 510 0.51 0.99 14.55
C GLU A 510 1.46 0.95 13.33
N TRP A 511 1.11 1.58 12.21
CA TRP A 511 1.91 1.48 10.97
C TRP A 511 2.76 2.72 10.64
N GLY A 512 2.63 3.80 11.40
CA GLY A 512 3.44 5.00 11.20
C GLY A 512 3.10 5.77 9.92
N PHE A 513 1.85 5.73 9.44
CA PHE A 513 1.43 6.49 8.27
C PHE A 513 1.61 8.00 8.49
N ALA A 514 2.45 8.63 7.64
CA ALA A 514 2.80 10.05 7.76
C ALA A 514 1.97 10.98 6.86
N GLY A 515 1.24 10.45 5.88
CA GLY A 515 0.49 11.24 4.91
C GLY A 515 -0.86 11.75 5.42
N ILE A 516 -1.68 12.22 4.47
CA ILE A 516 -3.06 12.63 4.74
C ILE A 516 -4.05 11.49 4.50
N ILE A 517 -5.15 11.50 5.23
CA ILE A 517 -6.30 10.63 5.01
C ILE A 517 -7.44 11.52 4.51
N MET A 518 -8.10 11.13 3.42
CA MET A 518 -9.25 11.85 2.87
C MET A 518 -10.48 10.95 2.79
N THR A 519 -11.67 11.54 2.77
CA THR A 519 -12.90 10.79 2.47
C THR A 519 -12.99 10.44 0.98
N ASP A 520 -13.73 9.38 0.62
CA ASP A 520 -14.27 9.25 -0.74
C ASP A 520 -15.26 10.41 -1.01
N TRP A 521 -15.53 10.72 -2.28
CA TRP A 521 -16.33 11.88 -2.69
C TRP A 521 -17.74 11.83 -2.13
N THR A 522 -18.18 12.88 -1.44
CA THR A 522 -19.57 13.02 -0.96
C THR A 522 -19.96 11.97 0.08
N THR A 523 -18.99 11.36 0.75
CA THR A 523 -19.24 10.38 1.84
C THR A 523 -20.07 10.99 2.98
N THR A 524 -19.93 12.30 3.22
CA THR A 524 -20.68 13.05 4.24
C THR A 524 -22.06 13.55 3.77
N ASN A 525 -22.33 13.56 2.45
CA ASN A 525 -23.57 14.11 1.88
C ASN A 525 -24.68 13.05 1.69
N ALA A 526 -24.50 11.83 2.18
CA ALA A 526 -25.51 10.76 2.05
C ALA A 526 -26.50 10.82 3.23
N ASP A 527 -27.78 10.51 2.99
CA ASP A 527 -28.72 10.26 4.10
C ASP A 527 -28.21 9.08 4.95
N GLY A 528 -27.98 9.32 6.24
CA GLY A 528 -27.34 8.35 7.14
C GLY A 528 -25.85 8.11 6.87
N GLY A 529 -25.20 9.04 6.15
CA GLY A 529 -23.79 9.05 5.81
C GLY A 529 -22.86 9.47 6.97
N SER A 530 -21.58 9.62 6.64
CA SER A 530 -20.52 10.00 7.58
C SER A 530 -20.69 11.44 8.07
N SER A 531 -20.19 11.75 9.27
CA SER A 531 -20.15 13.12 9.83
C SER A 531 -18.81 13.79 9.53
N ALA A 532 -18.80 15.06 9.11
CA ALA A 532 -17.56 15.77 8.82
C ALA A 532 -16.74 16.03 10.09
N ALA A 533 -17.38 16.44 11.17
CA ALA A 533 -16.73 16.63 12.46
C ALA A 533 -16.11 15.32 13.00
N LYS A 534 -16.82 14.20 12.87
CA LYS A 534 -16.29 12.88 13.25
C LYS A 534 -15.16 12.40 12.35
N CYS A 535 -15.09 12.85 11.09
CA CYS A 535 -13.92 12.58 10.23
C CYS A 535 -12.67 13.20 10.85
N ILE A 536 -12.73 14.48 11.19
CA ILE A 536 -11.59 15.20 11.79
C ILE A 536 -11.20 14.57 13.13
N ALA A 537 -12.17 14.26 14.00
CA ALA A 537 -11.92 13.61 15.28
C ALA A 537 -11.29 12.21 15.13
N ALA A 538 -11.64 11.47 14.08
CA ALA A 538 -11.05 10.17 13.77
C ALA A 538 -9.61 10.27 13.24
N GLY A 539 -9.17 11.45 12.78
CA GLY A 539 -7.91 11.67 12.08
C GLY A 539 -7.99 11.47 10.57
N ASN A 540 -9.19 11.53 9.99
CA ASN A 540 -9.41 11.72 8.56
C ASN A 540 -9.30 13.22 8.26
N ASP A 541 -8.23 13.61 7.58
CA ASP A 541 -7.78 15.00 7.47
C ASP A 541 -8.63 15.84 6.52
N LEU A 542 -9.06 15.25 5.40
CA LEU A 542 -9.62 16.01 4.27
C LEU A 542 -10.99 15.46 3.85
N VAL A 543 -12.03 16.24 4.12
CA VAL A 543 -13.39 15.94 3.65
C VAL A 543 -13.51 16.34 2.18
N MET A 544 -13.75 15.35 1.31
CA MET A 544 -13.87 15.53 -0.13
C MET A 544 -15.32 15.32 -0.62
N PRO A 545 -15.84 16.20 -1.48
CA PRO A 545 -15.27 17.48 -1.90
C PRO A 545 -15.47 18.60 -0.89
N GLY A 546 -16.09 18.37 0.27
CA GLY A 546 -16.42 19.42 1.24
C GLY A 546 -17.56 20.34 0.79
N THR A 547 -18.41 20.73 1.75
CA THR A 547 -19.56 21.63 1.56
C THR A 547 -19.65 22.63 2.71
N ASP A 548 -20.46 23.68 2.53
CA ASP A 548 -20.75 24.63 3.61
C ASP A 548 -21.49 23.98 4.79
N THR A 549 -22.16 22.85 4.57
CA THR A 549 -22.75 22.05 5.64
C THR A 549 -21.67 21.33 6.44
N ASP A 550 -20.69 20.72 5.77
CA ASP A 550 -19.56 20.08 6.44
C ASP A 550 -18.76 21.09 7.28
N ARG A 551 -18.48 22.28 6.71
CA ARG A 551 -17.75 23.36 7.41
C ARG A 551 -18.49 23.82 8.66
N ARG A 552 -19.82 24.02 8.57
CA ARG A 552 -20.64 24.39 9.73
C ARG A 552 -20.68 23.29 10.77
N GLU A 553 -20.83 22.03 10.35
CA GLU A 553 -20.83 20.89 11.27
C GLU A 553 -19.54 20.82 12.11
N ILE A 554 -18.38 21.04 11.49
CA ILE A 554 -17.07 21.07 12.18
C ILE A 554 -17.02 22.20 13.22
N LEU A 555 -17.41 23.42 12.84
CA LEU A 555 -17.39 24.58 13.74
C LEU A 555 -18.38 24.43 14.89
N ASP A 556 -19.60 23.96 14.61
CA ASP A 556 -20.62 23.70 15.61
C ASP A 556 -20.13 22.66 16.62
N ALA A 557 -19.51 21.56 16.15
CA ALA A 557 -18.94 20.52 17.01
C ALA A 557 -17.78 21.02 17.90
N LEU A 558 -16.95 21.93 17.41
CA LEU A 558 -15.90 22.56 18.22
C LEU A 558 -16.45 23.44 19.33
N SER A 559 -17.58 24.12 19.07
CA SER A 559 -18.25 25.01 20.01
C SER A 559 -19.19 24.31 20.99
N ALA A 560 -19.40 23.00 20.84
CA ALA A 560 -20.37 22.25 21.65
C ALA A 560 -19.95 22.19 23.12
N GLU A 561 -20.81 22.71 24.01
CA GLU A 561 -20.57 22.69 25.46
C GLU A 561 -20.83 21.30 26.09
N ASN A 562 -21.67 20.48 25.45
CA ASN A 562 -22.02 19.12 25.90
C ASN A 562 -21.70 18.10 24.80
N ASP A 563 -21.18 16.93 25.17
CA ASP A 563 -20.82 15.84 24.24
C ASP A 563 -19.74 16.25 23.21
N GLN A 564 -18.77 17.06 23.65
CA GLN A 564 -17.65 17.49 22.80
C GLN A 564 -16.75 16.29 22.45
N TYR A 565 -16.90 15.79 21.23
CA TYR A 565 -16.09 14.69 20.68
C TYR A 565 -15.00 15.17 19.69
N LEU A 566 -14.97 16.48 19.41
CA LEU A 566 -13.97 17.12 18.55
C LEU A 566 -13.31 18.27 19.32
N GLU A 567 -11.99 18.22 19.46
CA GLU A 567 -11.20 19.27 20.10
C GLU A 567 -10.41 20.08 19.07
N GLU A 568 -10.05 21.33 19.40
CA GLU A 568 -9.25 22.17 18.51
C GLU A 568 -7.89 21.54 18.16
N LYS A 569 -7.31 20.73 19.07
CA LYS A 569 -6.07 19.99 18.81
C LYS A 569 -6.21 18.99 17.65
N ASP A 570 -7.38 18.38 17.49
CA ASP A 570 -7.64 17.38 16.45
C ASP A 570 -7.73 18.07 15.08
N LEU A 571 -8.47 19.19 15.02
CA LEU A 571 -8.54 20.04 13.84
C LEU A 571 -7.17 20.61 13.48
N THR A 572 -6.41 21.09 14.46
CA THR A 572 -5.06 21.62 14.26
C THR A 572 -4.11 20.56 13.72
N ALA A 573 -4.19 19.32 14.24
CA ALA A 573 -3.38 18.22 13.74
C ALA A 573 -3.73 17.86 12.29
N CYS A 574 -5.02 17.86 11.93
CA CYS A 574 -5.46 17.63 10.54
C CYS A 574 -4.98 18.75 9.60
N ALA A 575 -5.15 20.00 10.00
CA ALA A 575 -4.66 21.16 9.26
C ALA A 575 -3.14 21.09 9.05
N GLN A 576 -2.36 20.74 10.08
CA GLN A 576 -0.91 20.58 9.97
C GLN A 576 -0.54 19.56 8.91
N ARG A 577 -1.14 18.36 8.89
CA ARG A 577 -0.79 17.32 7.90
C ARG A 577 -1.12 17.74 6.48
N ILE A 578 -2.23 18.47 6.28
CA ILE A 578 -2.56 19.03 4.97
C ILE A 578 -1.52 20.06 4.55
N LEU A 579 -1.10 20.95 5.45
CA LEU A 579 -0.03 21.92 5.17
C LEU A 579 1.29 21.23 4.84
N GLU A 580 1.66 20.17 5.56
CA GLU A 580 2.87 19.37 5.27
C GLU A 580 2.82 18.75 3.87
N MET A 581 1.66 18.21 3.48
CA MET A 581 1.45 17.66 2.14
C MET A 581 1.56 18.77 1.07
N ILE A 582 0.93 19.94 1.29
CA ILE A 582 1.00 21.09 0.37
C ILE A 582 2.44 21.61 0.24
N PHE A 583 3.15 21.80 1.34
CA PHE A 583 4.53 22.33 1.34
C PHE A 583 5.56 21.36 0.77
N THR A 584 5.18 20.10 0.57
CA THR A 584 5.99 19.09 -0.13
C THR A 584 5.35 18.67 -1.47
N SER A 585 4.50 19.53 -2.04
CA SER A 585 3.82 19.31 -3.32
C SER A 585 4.49 20.06 -4.48
N ASN A 586 4.22 19.61 -5.70
CA ASN A 586 4.62 20.30 -6.93
C ASN A 586 3.93 21.67 -7.12
N SER A 587 2.86 21.97 -6.40
CA SER A 587 2.18 23.27 -6.44
C SER A 587 2.82 24.34 -5.57
N TYR A 588 3.78 23.98 -4.72
CA TYR A 588 4.40 24.89 -3.75
C TYR A 588 5.86 25.23 -4.08
N GLU A 589 6.48 24.46 -4.98
CA GLU A 589 7.79 24.81 -5.56
C GLU A 589 7.63 25.82 -6.69
#